data_AF-A0A6A6ZVJ9-F1
#
_entry.id   AF-A0A6A6ZVJ9-F1
#
_cell.length_a   1.000
_cell.length_b   1.000
_cell.length_c   1.000
_cell.angle_alpha   90.00
_cell.angle_beta   90.00
_cell.angle_gamma   90.00
#
_symmetry.space_group_name_H-M   'P 1'
#
loop_
_entity.id
_entity.type
_entity.pdbx_description
1 polymer ?
#
loop_
_entity_poly.entity_id
_entity_poly.type
_entity_poly.pdbx_seq_one_letter_code
_entity_poly.pdbx_strand_id
1 'polypeptide(L)'
;MGIFTPFTSPHDIRWQGPQRHHHALFLVKNFILFLFIILVIVEYPLFKNWWENGPYQSYKSWEYAPYHFWLRIGLALIPDVLVTLTSLVLILNPLHHSTYSFHPIFALVSSIFLLSLYVNVCWLNPLIAYSNEVSFHNHQIWNKIVFAETAFEVVLCLCWIAMMGFSCVAVHKWRMAKKAEKRAVGDLQG
;
A
#
# COMPACT_ATOMS: atom_id res chain seq x y z
N MET A 1 -19.82 8.62 18.48
CA MET A 1 -18.64 9.03 17.68
C MET A 1 -18.71 8.32 16.33
N GLY A 2 -18.34 8.98 15.23
CA GLY A 2 -18.41 8.37 13.91
C GLY A 2 -17.24 7.40 13.65
N ILE A 3 -17.41 6.44 12.73
CA ILE A 3 -16.35 5.48 12.36
C ILE A 3 -15.07 6.14 11.83
N PHE A 4 -15.17 7.39 11.34
CA PHE A 4 -14.05 8.18 10.83
C PHE A 4 -13.30 8.97 11.90
N THR A 5 -13.84 9.11 13.11
CA THR A 5 -13.23 9.92 14.18
C THR A 5 -11.80 9.46 14.54
N PRO A 6 -11.47 8.15 14.64
CA PRO A 6 -10.11 7.69 14.88
C PRO A 6 -9.09 8.09 13.80
N PHE A 7 -9.55 8.44 12.60
CA PHE A 7 -8.70 8.81 11.48
C PHE A 7 -8.49 10.32 11.34
N THR A 8 -9.45 11.13 11.76
CA THR A 8 -9.36 12.60 11.68
C THR A 8 -8.88 13.23 12.99
N SER A 9 -9.18 12.59 14.12
CA SER A 9 -8.82 13.04 15.46
C SER A 9 -8.43 11.85 16.34
N PRO A 10 -7.25 11.23 16.12
CA PRO A 10 -6.81 10.09 16.90
C PRO A 10 -6.68 10.46 18.39
N HIS A 11 -7.13 9.58 19.28
CA HIS A 11 -6.99 9.77 20.74
C HIS A 11 -5.57 9.46 21.25
N ASP A 12 -4.80 8.66 20.49
CA ASP A 12 -3.43 8.31 20.86
C ASP A 12 -2.51 9.54 20.83
N ILE A 13 -1.84 9.78 21.97
CA ILE A 13 -0.91 10.91 22.16
C ILE A 13 0.25 10.91 21.14
N ARG A 14 0.63 9.74 20.63
CA ARG A 14 1.72 9.59 19.65
C ARG A 14 1.37 10.23 18.31
N TRP A 15 0.08 10.31 17.99
CA TRP A 15 -0.45 10.82 16.73
C TRP A 15 -0.97 12.27 16.83
N GLN A 16 -0.54 13.03 17.84
CA GLN A 16 -0.97 14.44 18.03
C GLN A 16 -0.08 15.46 17.31
N GLY A 17 -0.70 16.41 16.60
CA GLY A 17 -0.01 17.44 15.81
C GLY A 17 0.05 17.08 14.31
N PRO A 18 1.05 17.55 13.54
CA PRO A 18 1.11 17.34 12.09
C PRO A 18 1.08 15.87 11.66
N GLN A 19 1.64 14.96 12.47
CA GLN A 19 1.65 13.53 12.17
C GLN A 19 0.25 12.87 12.20
N ARG A 20 -0.80 13.55 12.72
CA ARG A 20 -2.18 13.06 12.67
C ARG A 20 -2.68 12.84 11.25
N HIS A 21 -2.14 13.62 10.29
CA HIS A 21 -2.48 13.53 8.88
C HIS A 21 -2.07 12.19 8.25
N HIS A 22 -1.23 11.39 8.92
CA HIS A 22 -0.97 10.01 8.54
C HIS A 22 -2.25 9.19 8.40
N HIS A 23 -3.18 9.28 9.37
CA HIS A 23 -4.40 8.47 9.36
C HIS A 23 -5.38 8.93 8.28
N ALA A 24 -5.47 10.23 8.03
CA ALA A 24 -6.26 10.78 6.93
C ALA A 24 -5.68 10.33 5.57
N LEU A 25 -4.35 10.39 5.40
CA LEU A 25 -3.68 9.92 4.20
C LEU A 25 -3.82 8.41 4.01
N PHE A 26 -3.82 7.63 5.09
CA PHE A 26 -4.10 6.20 5.06
C PHE A 26 -5.49 5.90 4.47
N LEU A 27 -6.53 6.68 4.83
CA LEU A 27 -7.85 6.54 4.22
C LEU A 27 -7.83 6.86 2.72
N VAL A 28 -7.19 7.96 2.33
CA VAL A 28 -7.06 8.35 0.91
C VAL A 28 -6.36 7.24 0.12
N LYS A 29 -5.24 6.75 0.65
CA LYS A 29 -4.47 5.66 0.05
C LYS A 29 -5.31 4.38 -0.07
N ASN A 30 -6.13 4.05 0.92
CA ASN A 30 -6.99 2.85 0.86
C ASN A 30 -8.13 2.99 -0.16
N PHE A 31 -8.66 4.18 -0.35
CA PHE A 31 -9.62 4.44 -1.43
C PHE A 31 -8.98 4.18 -2.81
N ILE A 32 -7.75 4.67 -3.01
CA ILE A 32 -6.98 4.44 -4.24
C ILE A 32 -6.66 2.95 -4.41
N LEU A 33 -6.22 2.27 -3.34
CA LEU A 33 -5.95 0.84 -3.33
C LEU A 33 -7.19 0.02 -3.73
N PHE A 34 -8.37 0.41 -3.25
CA PHE A 34 -9.62 -0.25 -3.62
C PHE A 34 -9.93 -0.14 -5.11
N LEU A 35 -9.77 1.06 -5.70
CA LEU A 35 -9.93 1.25 -7.15
C LEU A 35 -8.91 0.43 -7.94
N PHE A 36 -7.67 0.38 -7.47
CA PHE A 36 -6.61 -0.42 -8.08
C PHE A 36 -6.93 -1.92 -8.04
N ILE A 37 -7.43 -2.44 -6.92
CA ILE A 37 -7.85 -3.85 -6.80
C ILE A 37 -8.96 -4.17 -7.80
N ILE A 38 -9.94 -3.29 -7.99
CA ILE A 38 -11.00 -3.49 -8.99
C ILE A 38 -10.39 -3.60 -10.39
N LEU A 39 -9.44 -2.73 -10.73
CA LEU A 39 -8.77 -2.76 -12.04
C LEU A 39 -8.08 -4.11 -12.28
N VAL A 40 -7.33 -4.60 -11.30
CA VAL A 40 -6.61 -5.89 -11.36
C VAL A 40 -7.57 -7.08 -11.48
N ILE A 41 -8.68 -7.06 -10.74
CA ILE A 41 -9.71 -8.09 -10.82
C ILE A 41 -10.38 -8.12 -12.20
N VAL A 42 -10.55 -6.96 -12.84
CA VAL A 42 -11.16 -6.84 -14.17
C VAL A 42 -10.15 -7.21 -15.28
N GLU A 43 -8.87 -6.90 -15.12
CA GLU A 43 -7.83 -7.24 -16.09
C GLU A 43 -7.75 -8.76 -16.33
N TYR A 44 -7.69 -9.56 -15.26
CA TYR A 44 -7.51 -11.01 -15.37
C TYR A 44 -8.54 -11.72 -16.28
N PRO A 45 -9.87 -11.59 -16.08
CA PRO A 45 -10.86 -12.24 -16.94
C PRO A 45 -10.87 -11.67 -18.36
N LEU A 46 -10.60 -10.37 -18.55
CA LEU A 46 -10.49 -9.78 -19.87
C LEU A 46 -9.31 -10.37 -20.64
N PHE A 47 -8.13 -10.38 -20.02
CA PHE A 47 -6.92 -10.92 -20.61
C PHE A 47 -7.10 -12.42 -20.92
N LYS A 48 -7.65 -13.18 -19.97
CA LYS A 48 -7.95 -14.60 -20.17
C LYS A 48 -8.88 -14.83 -21.36
N ASN A 49 -9.95 -14.04 -21.47
CA ASN A 49 -10.87 -14.13 -22.61
C ASN A 49 -10.20 -13.76 -23.94
N TRP A 50 -9.37 -12.71 -23.97
CA TRP A 50 -8.63 -12.32 -25.17
C TRP A 50 -7.60 -13.36 -25.62
N TRP A 51 -7.02 -14.08 -24.65
CA TRP A 51 -6.05 -15.13 -24.90
C TRP A 51 -6.71 -16.44 -25.36
N GLU A 52 -7.74 -16.90 -24.66
CA GLU A 52 -8.38 -18.20 -24.91
C GLU A 52 -9.43 -18.15 -26.04
N ASN A 53 -10.19 -17.06 -26.16
CA ASN A 53 -11.32 -16.96 -27.10
C ASN A 53 -11.08 -15.96 -28.23
N GLY A 54 -9.86 -15.46 -28.38
CA GLY A 54 -9.50 -14.48 -29.41
C GLY A 54 -9.42 -15.08 -30.83
N PRO A 55 -9.56 -14.26 -31.89
CA PRO A 55 -9.44 -14.69 -33.29
C PRO A 55 -8.06 -15.23 -33.67
N TYR A 56 -7.04 -14.98 -32.85
CA TYR A 56 -5.68 -15.49 -33.03
C TYR A 56 -5.40 -16.70 -32.15
N GLN A 57 -6.37 -17.62 -32.03
CA GLN A 57 -6.29 -18.92 -31.34
C GLN A 57 -5.20 -19.85 -31.94
N SER A 58 -3.95 -19.40 -32.05
CA SER A 58 -2.85 -20.25 -32.47
C SER A 58 -2.32 -20.99 -31.23
N TYR A 59 -3.00 -22.08 -30.83
CA TYR A 59 -2.44 -23.23 -30.07
C TYR A 59 -1.59 -22.97 -28.80
N LYS A 60 -1.63 -21.78 -28.19
CA LYS A 60 -0.79 -21.46 -27.02
C LYS A 60 -1.58 -21.71 -25.73
N SER A 61 -1.16 -22.71 -24.96
CA SER A 61 -1.68 -22.93 -23.61
C SER A 61 -1.48 -21.66 -22.75
N TRP A 62 -2.31 -21.52 -21.71
CA TRP A 62 -2.22 -20.41 -20.74
C TRP A 62 -0.81 -20.28 -20.11
N GLU A 63 -0.04 -21.36 -20.08
CA GLU A 63 1.34 -21.39 -19.59
C GLU A 63 2.29 -20.46 -20.37
N TYR A 64 1.96 -20.15 -21.63
CA TYR A 64 2.73 -19.24 -22.48
C TYR A 64 2.15 -17.82 -22.53
N ALA A 65 1.10 -17.55 -21.75
CA ALA A 65 0.56 -16.21 -21.66
C ALA A 65 1.57 -15.27 -21.01
N PRO A 66 1.82 -14.05 -21.55
CA PRO A 66 2.70 -13.05 -20.95
C PRO A 66 2.06 -12.38 -19.71
N TYR A 67 1.32 -13.14 -18.90
CA TYR A 67 0.63 -12.67 -17.72
C TYR A 67 1.37 -13.11 -16.45
N HIS A 68 2.24 -12.23 -15.97
CA HIS A 68 3.03 -12.46 -14.75
C HIS A 68 2.48 -11.65 -13.56
N PHE A 69 1.34 -12.09 -13.00
CA PHE A 69 0.67 -11.41 -11.89
C PHE A 69 1.62 -11.02 -10.75
N TRP A 70 2.43 -11.96 -10.26
CA TRP A 70 3.31 -11.74 -9.12
C TRP A 70 4.36 -10.65 -9.39
N LEU A 71 5.03 -10.72 -10.54
CA LEU A 71 6.09 -9.78 -10.91
C LEU A 71 5.55 -8.39 -11.24
N ARG A 72 4.34 -8.31 -11.81
CA ARG A 72 3.71 -7.05 -12.19
C ARG A 72 3.08 -6.35 -10.99
N ILE A 73 2.30 -7.06 -10.18
CA ILE A 73 1.37 -6.44 -9.22
C ILE A 73 1.41 -7.14 -7.85
N GLY A 74 1.38 -8.47 -7.85
CA GLY A 74 1.12 -9.28 -6.66
C GLY A 74 2.14 -9.09 -5.53
N LEU A 75 3.42 -8.86 -5.88
CA LEU A 75 4.49 -8.63 -4.90
C LEU A 75 4.26 -7.41 -4.00
N ALA A 76 3.64 -6.35 -4.50
CA ALA A 76 3.31 -5.17 -3.71
C ALA A 76 1.86 -5.23 -3.19
N LEU A 77 0.92 -5.65 -4.03
CA LEU A 77 -0.51 -5.60 -3.73
C LEU A 77 -0.90 -6.45 -2.53
N ILE A 78 -0.45 -7.72 -2.48
CA ILE A 78 -0.88 -8.63 -1.40
C ILE A 78 -0.34 -8.18 -0.04
N PRO A 79 0.96 -7.86 0.11
CA PRO A 79 1.45 -7.29 1.35
C PRO A 79 0.77 -5.99 1.74
N ASP A 80 0.43 -5.13 0.76
CA ASP A 80 -0.27 -3.88 1.06
C ASP A 80 -1.68 -4.13 1.64
N VAL A 81 -2.44 -5.07 1.05
CA VAL A 81 -3.74 -5.46 1.59
C VAL A 81 -3.62 -5.98 3.03
N LEU A 82 -2.62 -6.83 3.32
CA LEU A 82 -2.40 -7.37 4.67
C LEU A 82 -2.03 -6.29 5.69
N VAL A 83 -1.14 -5.37 5.32
CA VAL A 83 -0.77 -4.22 6.16
C VAL A 83 -1.96 -3.30 6.37
N THR A 84 -2.79 -3.10 5.34
CA THR A 84 -4.00 -2.28 5.40
C THR A 84 -5.00 -2.86 6.39
N LEU A 85 -5.30 -4.16 6.29
CA LEU A 85 -6.20 -4.84 7.23
C LEU A 85 -5.67 -4.79 8.66
N THR A 86 -4.38 -5.06 8.85
CA THR A 86 -3.73 -5.00 10.17
C THR A 86 -3.80 -3.58 10.76
N SER A 87 -3.49 -2.56 9.94
CA SER A 87 -3.53 -1.16 10.35
C SER A 87 -4.95 -0.71 10.69
N LEU A 88 -5.95 -1.13 9.92
CA LEU A 88 -7.36 -0.85 10.21
C LEU A 88 -7.76 -1.40 11.58
N VAL A 89 -7.42 -2.66 11.88
CA VAL A 89 -7.71 -3.28 13.17
C VAL A 89 -7.01 -2.52 14.31
N LEU A 90 -5.74 -2.14 14.14
CA LEU A 90 -4.97 -1.43 15.17
C LEU A 90 -5.43 0.02 15.40
N ILE A 91 -5.92 0.70 14.36
CA ILE A 91 -6.43 2.07 14.44
C ILE A 91 -7.85 2.09 15.04
N LEU A 92 -8.69 1.13 14.64
CA LEU A 92 -10.08 1.04 15.10
C LEU A 92 -10.23 0.35 16.46
N ASN A 93 -9.17 -0.24 17.01
CA ASN A 93 -9.23 -1.00 18.25
C ASN A 93 -9.86 -0.17 19.40
N PRO A 94 -11.10 -0.49 19.83
CA PRO A 94 -11.84 0.32 20.79
C PRO A 94 -11.23 0.25 22.19
N LEU A 95 -10.38 -0.75 22.46
CA LEU A 95 -9.80 -0.96 23.78
C LEU A 95 -8.57 -0.09 24.05
N HIS A 96 -8.07 0.68 23.05
CA HIS A 96 -6.98 1.67 23.13
C HIS A 96 -5.94 1.45 24.26
N HIS A 97 -5.50 0.21 24.47
CA HIS A 97 -4.44 -0.09 25.41
C HIS A 97 -3.10 0.34 24.80
N SER A 98 -2.17 0.82 25.63
CA SER A 98 -0.83 1.27 25.21
C SER A 98 -0.06 0.20 24.42
N THR A 99 -0.39 -1.08 24.65
CA THR A 99 0.25 -2.26 24.04
C THR A 99 -0.34 -2.66 22.67
N TYR A 100 -1.63 -2.41 22.40
CA TYR A 100 -2.36 -2.92 21.20
C TYR A 100 -2.88 -1.82 20.27
N SER A 101 -2.31 -0.63 20.38
CA SER A 101 -2.64 0.55 19.58
C SER A 101 -1.67 0.72 18.41
N PHE A 102 -2.13 1.37 17.34
CA PHE A 102 -1.33 1.62 16.14
C PHE A 102 -0.02 2.37 16.44
N HIS A 103 1.09 1.63 16.50
CA HIS A 103 2.38 2.15 16.96
C HIS A 103 3.13 2.86 15.81
N PRO A 104 3.75 4.03 16.04
CA PRO A 104 4.45 4.77 14.98
C PRO A 104 5.66 4.02 14.38
N ILE A 105 6.31 3.15 15.16
CA ILE A 105 7.36 2.24 14.63
C ILE A 105 6.77 1.27 13.60
N PHE A 106 5.62 0.66 13.90
CA PHE A 106 4.96 -0.25 12.97
C PHE A 106 4.64 0.48 11.67
N ALA A 107 4.04 1.68 11.77
CA ALA A 107 3.73 2.54 10.63
C ALA A 107 4.98 2.89 9.80
N LEU A 108 6.11 3.18 10.45
CA LEU A 108 7.37 3.48 9.76
C LEU A 108 7.93 2.25 9.03
N VAL A 109 8.02 1.11 9.72
CA VAL A 109 8.57 -0.13 9.14
C VAL A 109 7.72 -0.62 7.98
N SER A 110 6.39 -0.62 8.14
CA SER A 110 5.48 -1.01 7.07
C SER A 110 5.57 -0.06 5.88
N SER A 111 5.72 1.25 6.10
CA SER A 111 5.89 2.22 5.02
C SER A 111 7.19 2.01 4.24
N ILE A 112 8.32 1.74 4.92
CA ILE A 112 9.61 1.47 4.26
C ILE A 112 9.52 0.17 3.44
N PHE A 113 8.92 -0.87 4.03
CA PHE A 113 8.75 -2.16 3.38
C PHE A 113 7.88 -2.05 2.12
N LEU A 114 6.72 -1.42 2.22
CA LEU A 114 5.82 -1.27 1.08
C LEU A 114 6.36 -0.30 0.03
N LEU A 115 7.04 0.76 0.44
CA LEU A 115 7.75 1.64 -0.49
C LEU A 115 8.74 0.84 -1.34
N SER A 116 9.53 -0.04 -0.70
CA SER A 116 10.50 -0.89 -1.40
C SER A 116 9.80 -1.78 -2.43
N LEU A 117 8.67 -2.38 -2.08
CA LEU A 117 7.89 -3.21 -3.01
C LEU A 117 7.28 -2.41 -4.15
N TYR A 118 6.65 -1.27 -3.85
CA TYR A 118 6.02 -0.39 -4.85
C TYR A 118 7.03 0.16 -5.85
N VAL A 119 8.21 0.59 -5.40
CA VAL A 119 9.28 1.04 -6.31
C VAL A 119 9.63 -0.05 -7.31
N ASN A 120 9.73 -1.31 -6.88
CA ASN A 120 10.05 -2.42 -7.79
C ASN A 120 8.93 -2.67 -8.81
N VAL A 121 7.66 -2.77 -8.38
CA VAL A 121 6.55 -3.05 -9.31
C VAL A 121 6.29 -1.90 -10.29
N CYS A 122 6.49 -0.64 -9.87
CA CYS A 122 6.35 0.52 -10.76
C CYS A 122 7.25 0.46 -11.99
N TRP A 123 8.40 -0.23 -11.89
CA TRP A 123 9.30 -0.46 -13.02
C TRP A 123 8.97 -1.78 -13.73
N LEU A 124 8.77 -2.86 -12.97
CA LEU A 124 8.53 -4.19 -13.54
C LEU A 124 7.25 -4.24 -14.38
N ASN A 125 6.17 -3.59 -13.94
CA ASN A 125 4.88 -3.63 -14.63
C ASN A 125 4.97 -3.08 -16.08
N PRO A 126 5.42 -1.84 -16.32
CA PRO A 126 5.57 -1.32 -17.68
C PRO A 126 6.68 -2.02 -18.47
N LEU A 127 7.77 -2.48 -17.81
CA LEU A 127 8.83 -3.22 -18.49
C LEU A 127 8.33 -4.55 -19.06
N ILE A 128 7.51 -5.29 -18.31
CA ILE A 128 6.94 -6.57 -18.78
C ILE A 128 5.99 -6.34 -19.97
N ALA A 129 5.19 -5.27 -19.94
CA ALA A 129 4.35 -4.92 -21.08
C ALA A 129 5.18 -4.52 -22.31
N TYR A 130 6.25 -3.75 -22.12
CA TYR A 130 7.12 -3.31 -23.22
C TYR A 130 7.98 -4.44 -23.80
N SER A 131 8.44 -5.38 -22.97
CA SER A 131 9.21 -6.54 -23.39
C SER A 131 8.35 -7.68 -23.94
N ASN A 132 7.02 -7.52 -23.98
CA ASN A 132 6.14 -8.56 -24.49
C ASN A 132 6.21 -8.63 -26.02
N GLU A 133 6.87 -9.66 -26.53
CA GLU A 133 6.99 -9.93 -27.97
C GLU A 133 5.75 -10.68 -28.53
N VAL A 134 4.86 -11.16 -27.65
CA VAL A 134 3.70 -11.95 -28.06
C VAL A 134 2.50 -11.05 -28.33
N SER A 135 2.11 -10.95 -29.60
CA SER A 135 0.87 -10.30 -30.01
C SER A 135 -0.35 -11.18 -29.72
N PHE A 136 -1.42 -10.57 -29.22
CA PHE A 136 -2.71 -11.20 -28.96
C PHE A 136 -3.85 -10.21 -29.23
N HIS A 137 -5.08 -10.72 -29.30
CA HIS A 137 -6.25 -9.89 -29.55
C HIS A 137 -6.40 -8.81 -28.45
N ASN A 138 -6.67 -7.56 -28.84
CA ASN A 138 -6.77 -6.43 -27.91
C ASN A 138 -5.47 -6.11 -27.12
N HIS A 139 -4.29 -6.47 -27.64
CA HIS A 139 -3.01 -6.09 -27.04
C HIS A 139 -2.88 -4.59 -26.73
N GLN A 140 -3.40 -3.71 -27.61
CA GLN A 140 -3.43 -2.26 -27.38
C GLN A 140 -4.28 -1.85 -26.18
N ILE A 141 -5.39 -2.57 -25.92
CA ILE A 141 -6.25 -2.31 -24.76
C ILE A 141 -5.55 -2.80 -23.50
N TRP A 142 -4.93 -3.98 -23.55
CA TRP A 142 -4.13 -4.50 -22.45
C TRP A 142 -3.01 -3.54 -22.03
N ASN A 143 -2.23 -3.02 -22.98
CA ASN A 143 -1.18 -2.03 -22.69
C ASN A 143 -1.73 -0.80 -21.95
N LYS A 144 -2.90 -0.28 -22.36
CA LYS A 144 -3.54 0.84 -21.67
C LYS A 144 -3.93 0.49 -20.23
N ILE A 145 -4.38 -0.73 -19.98
CA ILE A 145 -4.66 -1.22 -18.63
C ILE A 145 -3.36 -1.28 -17.82
N VAL A 146 -2.29 -1.84 -18.37
CA VAL A 146 -0.97 -1.90 -17.69
C VAL A 146 -0.44 -0.52 -17.33
N PHE A 147 -0.56 0.46 -18.22
CA PHE A 147 -0.15 1.85 -17.91
C PHE A 147 -1.05 2.51 -16.85
N ALA A 148 -2.35 2.20 -16.85
CA ALA A 148 -3.25 2.66 -15.80
C ALA A 148 -2.89 2.05 -14.43
N GLU A 149 -2.57 0.75 -14.39
CA GLU A 149 -2.07 0.07 -13.19
C GLU A 149 -0.76 0.70 -12.69
N THR A 150 0.19 0.93 -13.60
CA THR A 150 1.45 1.61 -13.28
C THR A 150 1.20 2.99 -12.65
N ALA A 151 0.22 3.74 -13.17
CA ALA A 151 -0.16 5.03 -12.60
C ALA A 151 -0.71 4.88 -11.17
N PHE A 152 -1.56 3.88 -10.91
CA PHE A 152 -2.03 3.57 -9.55
C PHE A 152 -0.88 3.18 -8.61
N GLU A 153 0.03 2.33 -9.07
CA GLU A 153 1.22 1.92 -8.29
C GLU A 153 2.10 3.12 -7.92
N VAL A 154 2.33 4.04 -8.85
CA VAL A 154 3.08 5.28 -8.60
C VAL A 154 2.37 6.15 -7.57
N VAL A 155 1.05 6.32 -7.68
CA VAL A 155 0.28 7.12 -6.72
C VAL A 155 0.32 6.47 -5.32
N LEU A 156 0.17 5.16 -5.23
CA LEU A 156 0.28 4.41 -3.98
C LEU A 156 1.70 4.52 -3.38
N CYS A 157 2.73 4.46 -4.21
CA CYS A 157 4.12 4.69 -3.83
C CYS A 157 4.30 6.07 -3.19
N LEU A 158 3.77 7.13 -3.81
CA LEU A 158 3.81 8.50 -3.27
C LEU A 158 3.06 8.62 -1.94
N CYS A 159 1.91 7.96 -1.79
CA CYS A 159 1.22 7.90 -0.50
C CYS A 159 2.10 7.26 0.58
N TRP A 160 2.76 6.15 0.28
CA TRP A 160 3.68 5.49 1.21
C TRP A 160 4.89 6.35 1.58
N ILE A 161 5.45 7.14 0.65
CA ILE A 161 6.51 8.12 0.94
C ILE A 161 6.02 9.18 1.93
N ALA A 162 4.85 9.76 1.70
CA ALA A 162 4.30 10.79 2.58
C ALA A 162 3.93 10.22 3.97
N MET A 163 3.36 9.01 4.03
CA MET A 163 3.10 8.31 5.29
C MET A 163 4.39 7.97 6.06
N MET A 164 5.45 7.59 5.36
CA MET A 164 6.77 7.39 5.95
C MET A 164 7.27 8.68 6.61
N GLY A 165 7.13 9.82 5.95
CA GLY A 165 7.49 11.14 6.51
C GLY A 165 6.76 11.46 7.81
N PHE A 166 5.44 11.28 7.86
CA PHE A 166 4.66 11.47 9.08
C PHE A 166 5.06 10.48 10.18
N SER A 167 5.32 9.22 9.82
CA SER A 167 5.75 8.17 10.75
C SER A 167 7.11 8.48 11.36
N CYS A 168 8.07 9.01 10.59
CA CYS A 168 9.36 9.47 11.09
C CYS A 168 9.20 10.55 12.18
N VAL A 169 8.35 11.55 11.93
CA VAL A 169 8.05 12.61 12.91
C VAL A 169 7.41 12.04 14.16
N ALA A 170 6.46 11.11 14.01
CA ALA A 170 5.78 10.46 15.13
C ALA A 170 6.76 9.64 16.00
N VAL A 171 7.63 8.84 15.36
CA VAL A 171 8.67 8.06 16.06
C VAL A 171 9.65 8.99 16.79
N HIS A 172 10.09 10.07 16.14
CA HIS A 172 11.02 11.02 16.75
C HIS A 172 10.44 11.66 18.02
N LYS A 173 9.21 12.19 17.94
CA LYS A 173 8.52 12.79 19.09
C LYS A 173 8.30 11.78 20.22
N TRP A 174 7.88 10.56 19.88
CA TRP A 174 7.69 9.49 20.86
C TRP A 174 9.00 9.13 21.59
N ARG A 175 10.12 9.02 20.86
CA ARG A 175 11.44 8.77 21.47
C ARG A 175 11.88 9.91 22.40
N MET A 176 11.63 11.16 22.00
CA MET A 176 11.97 12.34 22.81
C MET A 176 11.15 12.38 24.11
N ALA A 177 9.85 12.12 24.05
CA ALA A 177 8.98 12.04 25.22
C ALA A 177 9.46 10.95 26.20
N LYS A 178 9.77 9.75 25.69
CA LYS A 178 10.29 8.65 26.50
C LYS A 178 11.65 8.97 27.16
N LYS A 179 12.50 9.75 26.48
CA LYS A 179 13.79 10.20 27.05
C LYS A 179 13.60 11.23 28.15
N ALA A 180 12.64 12.15 28.00
CA ALA A 180 12.31 13.13 29.02
C ALA A 180 11.73 12.48 30.28
N GLU A 181 10.83 11.51 30.12
CA GLU A 181 10.24 10.74 31.22
C GLU A 181 11.31 10.00 32.04
N LYS A 182 12.26 9.32 31.36
CA LYS A 182 13.37 8.65 32.04
C LYS A 182 14.26 9.59 32.84
N ARG A 183 14.49 10.81 32.35
CA ARG A 183 15.26 11.84 33.07
C ARG A 183 14.52 12.30 34.31
N ALA A 184 13.24 12.63 34.17
CA ALA A 184 12.40 13.06 35.30
C ALA A 184 12.33 12.00 36.41
N VAL A 185 12.26 10.71 36.06
CA VAL A 185 12.28 9.62 37.06
C VAL A 185 13.66 9.49 37.72
N GLY A 186 14.76 9.67 36.96
CA GLY A 186 16.12 9.64 37.51
C GLY A 186 16.39 10.79 38.49
N ASP A 187 15.89 11.99 38.17
CA ASP A 187 16.04 13.18 39.02
C ASP A 187 15.22 13.10 40.33
N LEU A 188 14.20 12.24 40.39
CA LEU A 188 13.40 12.00 41.61
C LEU A 188 14.01 10.93 42.52
N GLN A 189 15.03 10.20 42.06
CA GLN A 189 15.69 9.10 42.80
C GLN A 189 17.09 9.45 43.33
N GLY A 190 17.63 10.62 42.98
CA GLY A 190 18.92 11.14 43.46
C GLY A 190 18.74 12.28 44.45
#